data_AF-A0A846WGL7-F1
#
_entry.id   AF-A0A846WGL7-F1
#
_cell.length_a   1.000
_cell.length_b   1.000
_cell.length_c   1.000
_cell.angle_alpha   90.00
_cell.angle_beta   90.00
_cell.angle_gamma   90.00
#
_symmetry.space_group_name_H-M   'P 1'
#
loop_
_entity.id
_entity.type
_entity.pdbx_description
1 polymer ?
#
loop_
_entity_poly.entity_id
_entity_poly.type
_entity_poly.pdbx_seq_one_letter_code
_entity_poly.pdbx_strand_id
1 'polypeptide(L)'
;MRTHRFAARALIVAVGGAGAIWGLGLGGGGAQAVTCNATNGHEVQQIQGTSGCGARAGVGSSASAQETGGGTAVAVSDRGGNANAINQAPGSSALAGATTNGTSYSITTGPKALSVAQARAGGYSVAIGGWGGQAYSGQPGVGCSGGFAAAADTTSGKACLKYGSIDLHN
;
A
#
# COMPACT_ATOMS: atom_id res chain seq x y z
N MET A 1 5.67 37.29 26.36
CA MET A 1 7.15 37.18 26.24
C MET A 1 7.48 35.68 26.22
N ARG A 2 7.75 35.09 25.04
CA ARG A 2 9.10 34.63 24.56
C ARG A 2 9.87 33.88 25.68
N THR A 3 10.41 32.67 25.50
CA THR A 3 11.24 32.24 24.37
C THR A 3 11.50 30.72 24.39
N HIS A 4 11.65 30.14 23.19
CA HIS A 4 12.09 28.79 22.84
C HIS A 4 13.42 28.35 23.47
N ARG A 5 13.62 27.04 23.66
CA ARG A 5 14.90 26.35 23.36
C ARG A 5 14.68 24.92 22.83
N PHE A 6 14.97 24.78 21.55
CA PHE A 6 15.38 23.56 20.87
C PHE A 6 16.64 22.99 21.53
N ALA A 7 16.74 21.67 21.71
CA ALA A 7 18.00 20.93 21.64
C ALA A 7 17.78 19.41 21.79
N ALA A 8 17.93 18.67 20.70
CA ALA A 8 18.59 17.36 20.72
C ALA A 8 19.13 17.10 19.31
N ARG A 9 20.33 17.64 19.04
CA ARG A 9 21.14 17.28 17.89
C ARG A 9 21.87 15.98 18.26
N ALA A 10 21.77 14.98 17.41
CA ALA A 10 22.85 14.03 17.19
C ALA A 10 23.05 13.90 15.68
N LEU A 11 24.23 14.32 15.25
CA LEU A 11 24.77 14.35 13.89
C LEU A 11 25.52 13.02 13.66
N ILE A 12 25.86 12.71 12.38
CA ILE A 12 26.89 11.79 11.84
C ILE A 12 26.26 10.61 11.07
N VAL A 13 26.61 10.26 9.82
CA VAL A 13 27.59 10.76 8.83
C VAL A 13 27.15 10.28 7.43
N ALA A 14 27.46 11.06 6.40
CA ALA A 14 27.35 10.65 5.00
C ALA A 14 28.59 9.84 4.58
N VAL A 15 28.41 8.62 4.06
CA VAL A 15 29.32 7.99 3.09
C VAL A 15 28.48 7.12 2.15
N GLY A 16 28.65 7.31 0.85
CA GLY A 16 27.93 6.58 -0.18
C GLY A 16 28.36 5.12 -0.31
N GLY A 17 27.51 4.35 -1.00
CA GLY A 17 27.81 3.00 -1.46
C GLY A 17 27.45 1.91 -0.45
N ALA A 18 26.43 1.13 -0.82
CA ALA A 18 26.13 -0.20 -0.30
C ALA A 18 25.94 -0.33 1.23
N GLY A 19 24.66 -0.42 1.62
CA GLY A 19 24.24 -1.24 2.76
C GLY A 19 24.06 -0.51 4.09
N ALA A 20 23.43 -1.28 4.98
CA ALA A 20 23.20 -1.02 6.41
C ALA A 20 21.90 -0.23 6.71
N ILE A 21 21.19 -0.45 7.83
CA ILE A 21 21.61 -0.95 9.14
C ILE A 21 20.41 -1.68 9.79
N TRP A 22 20.64 -2.89 10.31
CA TRP A 22 19.71 -3.56 11.24
C TRP A 22 19.85 -2.90 12.62
N GLY A 23 18.88 -2.09 13.01
CA GLY A 23 18.75 -1.53 14.35
C GLY A 23 17.74 -2.34 15.17
N LEU A 24 18.23 -3.26 15.99
CA LEU A 24 17.48 -3.91 17.07
C LEU A 24 17.16 -2.86 18.16
N GLY A 25 16.03 -2.17 18.01
CA GLY A 25 15.42 -1.36 19.05
C GLY A 25 14.36 -2.15 19.80
N LEU A 26 14.70 -2.69 20.97
CA LEU A 26 13.74 -3.17 21.96
C LEU A 26 13.00 -1.96 22.54
N GLY A 27 11.94 -1.54 21.85
CA GLY A 27 10.99 -0.52 22.30
C GLY A 27 9.67 -0.77 21.62
N GLY A 28 8.55 -0.73 22.36
CA GLY A 28 7.22 -1.02 21.82
C GLY A 28 6.98 -0.32 20.48
N GLY A 29 6.94 -1.11 19.41
CA GLY A 29 6.97 -0.61 18.03
C GLY A 29 5.67 0.11 17.69
N GLY A 30 5.68 1.44 17.80
CA GLY A 30 4.60 2.27 17.26
C GLY A 30 4.52 2.15 15.75
N ALA A 31 3.34 2.44 15.19
CA ALA A 31 3.19 2.64 13.76
C ALA A 31 4.06 3.82 13.33
N GLN A 32 4.90 3.62 12.31
CA GLN A 32 5.72 4.68 11.72
C GLN A 32 5.31 4.84 10.26
N ALA A 33 5.23 6.08 9.77
CA ALA A 33 4.94 6.32 8.38
C ALA A 33 6.15 5.89 7.52
N VAL A 34 5.95 4.93 6.62
CA VAL A 34 6.97 4.48 5.67
C VAL A 34 6.44 4.61 4.25
N THR A 35 7.32 4.97 3.32
CA THR A 35 6.95 5.13 1.91
C THR A 35 8.03 4.54 1.03
N CYS A 36 7.63 3.66 0.13
CA CYS A 36 8.47 3.01 -0.84
C CYS A 36 7.99 3.44 -2.23
N ASN A 37 8.89 4.04 -3.00
CA ASN A 37 8.63 4.40 -4.39
C ASN A 37 9.67 3.72 -5.26
N ALA A 38 9.22 3.05 -6.31
CA ALA A 38 10.05 2.41 -7.29
C ALA A 38 9.57 2.78 -8.70
N THR A 39 10.53 2.98 -9.60
CA THR A 39 10.26 3.26 -11.01
C THR A 39 11.24 2.48 -11.87
N ASN A 40 10.84 2.16 -13.10
CA ASN A 40 11.74 1.77 -14.19
C ASN A 40 12.86 0.76 -13.86
N GLY A 41 12.51 -0.42 -13.34
CA GLY A 41 13.44 -1.51 -13.03
C GLY A 41 13.97 -1.53 -11.60
N HIS A 42 13.48 -0.66 -10.72
CA HIS A 42 13.91 -0.60 -9.32
C HIS A 42 12.98 -1.36 -8.36
N GLU A 43 13.55 -1.68 -7.20
CA GLU A 43 12.85 -2.27 -6.06
C GLU A 43 13.29 -1.58 -4.78
N VAL A 44 12.33 -1.29 -3.89
CA VAL A 44 12.57 -0.67 -2.60
C VAL A 44 11.69 -1.38 -1.57
N GLN A 45 12.27 -1.75 -0.44
CA GLN A 45 11.55 -2.29 0.70
C GLN A 45 12.03 -1.62 1.98
N GLN A 46 11.10 -1.29 2.88
CA GLN A 46 11.40 -0.72 4.19
C GLN A 46 10.48 -1.31 5.24
N ILE A 47 11.03 -1.50 6.45
CA ILE A 47 10.27 -1.90 7.63
C ILE A 47 10.70 -0.97 8.75
N GLN A 48 9.74 -0.31 9.40
CA GLN A 48 9.97 0.55 10.56
C GLN A 48 8.92 0.25 11.63
N GLY A 49 9.34 -0.29 12.78
CA GLY A 49 8.43 -0.71 13.83
C GLY A 49 7.44 -1.78 13.34
N THR A 50 6.15 -1.50 13.44
CA THR A 50 5.05 -2.36 12.96
C THR A 50 4.60 -2.07 11.53
N SER A 51 5.24 -1.09 10.88
CA SER A 51 4.92 -0.65 9.52
C SER A 51 5.90 -1.21 8.50
N GLY A 52 5.40 -1.76 7.39
CA GLY A 52 6.21 -2.21 6.26
C GLY A 52 5.70 -1.66 4.93
N CYS A 53 6.63 -1.27 4.06
CA CYS A 53 6.34 -1.03 2.65
C CYS A 53 7.25 -1.82 1.71
N GLY A 54 6.72 -2.16 0.54
CA GLY A 54 7.47 -2.73 -0.58
C GLY A 54 6.97 -2.15 -1.89
N ALA A 55 7.87 -1.66 -2.73
CA ALA A 55 7.56 -1.18 -4.07
C ALA A 55 8.52 -1.80 -5.08
N ARG A 56 7.99 -2.46 -6.10
CA ARG A 56 8.76 -2.94 -7.26
C ARG A 56 8.14 -2.42 -8.54
N ALA A 57 8.97 -1.85 -9.41
CA ALA A 57 8.55 -1.41 -10.72
C ALA A 57 9.49 -1.98 -11.77
N GLY A 58 8.98 -2.78 -12.70
CA GLY A 58 9.71 -3.20 -13.90
C GLY A 58 9.96 -2.05 -14.87
N VAL A 59 10.57 -2.36 -16.01
CA VAL A 59 10.88 -1.37 -17.05
C VAL A 59 9.61 -0.62 -17.48
N GLY A 60 9.72 0.71 -17.58
CA GLY A 60 8.63 1.61 -17.96
C GLY A 60 7.49 1.75 -16.94
N SER A 61 7.60 1.14 -15.75
CA SER A 61 6.51 1.06 -14.77
C SER A 61 6.77 1.95 -13.55
N SER A 62 5.75 2.17 -12.72
CA SER A 62 5.88 2.85 -11.43
C SER A 62 5.08 2.17 -10.33
N ALA A 63 5.67 2.02 -9.16
CA ALA A 63 5.04 1.47 -7.97
C ALA A 63 5.24 2.40 -6.77
N SER A 64 4.16 2.66 -6.03
CA SER A 64 4.18 3.47 -4.80
C SER A 64 3.45 2.72 -3.70
N ALA A 65 4.11 2.51 -2.57
CA ALA A 65 3.54 1.90 -1.38
C ALA A 65 3.71 2.85 -0.19
N GLN A 66 2.60 3.26 0.41
CA GLN A 66 2.53 4.15 1.56
C GLN A 66 1.87 3.42 2.72
N GLU A 67 2.55 3.37 3.85
CA GLU A 67 2.10 2.70 5.06
C GLU A 67 2.17 3.70 6.21
N THR A 68 1.05 3.99 6.86
CA THR A 68 0.99 4.89 8.02
C THR A 68 0.21 4.31 9.20
N GLY A 69 -0.36 3.12 9.04
CA GLY A 69 -1.30 2.54 10.00
C GLY A 69 -0.65 1.59 11.01
N GLY A 70 0.53 1.03 10.72
CA GLY A 70 1.10 -0.08 11.49
C GLY A 70 0.69 -1.43 10.91
N GLY A 71 0.77 -1.55 9.60
CA GLY A 71 0.53 -2.76 8.84
C GLY A 71 1.47 -2.86 7.63
N THR A 72 0.93 -3.28 6.47
CA THR A 72 1.75 -3.45 5.26
C THR A 72 1.15 -2.81 4.01
N ALA A 73 1.96 -2.08 3.26
CA ALA A 73 1.64 -1.63 1.91
C ALA A 73 2.60 -2.25 0.89
N VAL A 74 2.10 -2.92 -0.15
CA VAL A 74 2.95 -3.49 -1.20
C VAL A 74 2.40 -3.10 -2.57
N ALA A 75 3.26 -2.55 -3.42
CA ALA A 75 2.93 -2.19 -4.79
C ALA A 75 3.92 -2.85 -5.76
N VAL A 76 3.40 -3.58 -6.74
CA VAL A 76 4.22 -4.22 -7.79
C VAL A 76 3.67 -3.84 -9.15
N SER A 77 4.52 -3.31 -10.01
CA SER A 77 4.15 -2.97 -11.39
C SER A 77 5.17 -3.49 -12.38
N ASP A 78 4.74 -3.90 -13.57
CA ASP A 78 5.61 -4.35 -14.66
C ASP A 78 5.05 -3.96 -16.03
N ARG A 79 5.89 -3.89 -17.07
CA ARG A 79 5.51 -3.62 -18.48
C ARG A 79 4.67 -2.34 -18.67
N GLY A 80 5.09 -1.21 -18.11
CA GLY A 80 4.36 0.05 -18.22
C GLY A 80 3.22 0.23 -17.21
N GLY A 81 3.04 -0.71 -16.27
CA GLY A 81 1.97 -0.63 -15.27
C GLY A 81 2.20 0.45 -14.22
N ASN A 82 1.13 0.85 -13.53
CA ASN A 82 1.16 1.76 -12.40
C ASN A 82 0.44 1.15 -11.19
N ALA A 83 1.17 0.87 -10.11
CA ALA A 83 0.61 0.26 -8.90
C ALA A 83 0.73 1.21 -7.70
N ASN A 84 -0.37 1.41 -6.99
CA ASN A 84 -0.41 2.28 -5.81
C ASN A 84 -1.10 1.56 -4.64
N ALA A 85 -0.36 1.36 -3.55
CA ALA A 85 -0.85 0.77 -2.31
C ALA A 85 -0.78 1.80 -1.19
N ILE A 86 -1.90 2.07 -0.53
CA ILE A 86 -2.01 3.03 0.57
C ILE A 86 -2.65 2.34 1.76
N ASN A 87 -1.88 2.05 2.79
CA ASN A 87 -2.38 1.47 4.02
C ASN A 87 -2.37 2.52 5.13
N GLN A 88 -3.54 3.03 5.50
CA GLN A 88 -3.66 4.15 6.45
C GLN A 88 -4.11 3.71 7.85
N ALA A 89 -4.46 2.43 8.01
CA ALA A 89 -5.13 1.94 9.20
C ALA A 89 -4.35 0.84 9.94
N PRO A 90 -4.58 0.66 11.25
CA PRO A 90 -3.82 -0.30 12.03
C PRO A 90 -4.24 -1.74 11.79
N GLY A 91 -3.24 -2.62 11.72
CA GLY A 91 -3.42 -4.05 11.48
C GLY A 91 -4.08 -4.37 10.14
N SER A 92 -3.99 -3.47 9.16
CA SER A 92 -4.52 -3.67 7.81
C SER A 92 -3.40 -3.86 6.78
N SER A 93 -3.77 -4.31 5.59
CA SER A 93 -2.83 -4.49 4.48
C SER A 93 -3.41 -3.97 3.17
N ALA A 94 -2.58 -3.25 2.40
CA ALA A 94 -2.89 -2.81 1.04
C ALA A 94 -1.92 -3.46 0.05
N LEU A 95 -2.45 -4.12 -0.97
CA LEU A 95 -1.69 -4.85 -1.98
C LEU A 95 -2.12 -4.40 -3.38
N ALA A 96 -1.21 -3.76 -4.12
CA ALA A 96 -1.46 -3.27 -5.47
C ALA A 96 -0.57 -3.97 -6.50
N GLY A 97 -1.16 -4.40 -7.60
CA GLY A 97 -0.48 -5.06 -8.71
C GLY A 97 -0.92 -4.46 -10.04
N ALA A 98 0.00 -4.13 -10.93
CA ALA A 98 -0.38 -3.64 -12.26
C ALA A 98 0.56 -4.16 -13.35
N THR A 99 0.02 -4.52 -14.51
CA THR A 99 0.85 -4.92 -15.64
C THR A 99 0.34 -4.38 -16.97
N THR A 100 1.24 -4.25 -17.95
CA THR A 100 0.90 -3.97 -19.36
C THR A 100 0.04 -2.72 -19.49
N ASN A 101 0.58 -1.58 -19.03
CA ASN A 101 -0.12 -0.28 -18.97
C ASN A 101 -1.40 -0.25 -18.11
N GLY A 102 -1.64 -1.28 -17.28
CA GLY A 102 -2.72 -1.27 -16.29
C GLY A 102 -2.41 -0.33 -15.12
N THR A 103 -3.45 0.11 -14.41
CA THR A 103 -3.33 0.97 -13.21
C THR A 103 -4.15 0.41 -12.05
N SER A 104 -3.50 0.16 -10.91
CA SER A 104 -4.16 -0.39 -9.72
C SER A 104 -4.04 0.51 -8.49
N TYR A 105 -5.13 0.66 -7.74
CA TYR A 105 -5.18 1.37 -6.47
C TYR A 105 -5.72 0.46 -5.37
N SER A 106 -4.91 0.17 -4.36
CA SER A 106 -5.34 -0.57 -3.18
C SER A 106 -5.24 0.32 -1.96
N ILE A 107 -6.35 0.55 -1.28
CA ILE A 107 -6.43 1.53 -0.19
C ILE A 107 -7.07 0.87 1.04
N THR A 108 -6.52 1.12 2.23
CA THR A 108 -7.22 0.81 3.48
C THR A 108 -7.51 2.07 4.25
N THR A 109 -8.72 2.14 4.83
CA THR A 109 -9.22 3.30 5.56
C THR A 109 -9.70 2.95 6.98
N GLY A 110 -9.73 1.66 7.35
CA GLY A 110 -10.16 1.21 8.67
C GLY A 110 -9.34 0.04 9.20
N PRO A 111 -9.36 -0.19 10.53
CA PRO A 111 -8.52 -1.19 11.17
C PRO A 111 -8.90 -2.60 10.74
N LYS A 112 -7.91 -3.50 10.71
CA LYS A 112 -8.09 -4.91 10.32
C LYS A 112 -8.70 -5.08 8.91
N ALA A 113 -8.48 -4.11 8.03
CA ALA A 113 -8.90 -4.17 6.65
C ALA A 113 -7.91 -4.94 5.77
N LEU A 114 -8.40 -5.49 4.67
CA LEU A 114 -7.56 -5.99 3.59
C LEU A 114 -8.03 -5.39 2.28
N SER A 115 -7.10 -4.83 1.52
CA SER A 115 -7.36 -4.34 0.17
C SER A 115 -6.36 -4.94 -0.79
N VAL A 116 -6.86 -5.48 -1.90
CA VAL A 116 -6.07 -6.07 -2.96
C VAL A 116 -6.61 -5.60 -4.30
N ALA A 117 -5.80 -4.87 -5.06
CA ALA A 117 -6.15 -4.42 -6.41
C ALA A 117 -5.09 -4.91 -7.41
N GLN A 118 -5.52 -5.58 -8.47
CA GLN A 118 -4.64 -6.09 -9.50
C GLN A 118 -5.16 -5.73 -10.90
N ALA A 119 -4.57 -4.70 -11.50
CA ALA A 119 -4.92 -4.25 -12.84
C ALA A 119 -4.32 -5.13 -13.94
N ARG A 120 -5.18 -5.50 -14.89
CA ARG A 120 -4.83 -6.20 -16.13
C ARG A 120 -4.40 -5.21 -17.21
N ALA A 121 -3.99 -5.74 -18.36
CA ALA A 121 -3.49 -4.96 -19.49
C ALA A 121 -4.46 -3.83 -19.89
N GLY A 122 -3.99 -2.58 -19.82
CA GLY A 122 -4.77 -1.38 -20.10
C GLY A 122 -5.97 -1.13 -19.17
N GLY A 123 -6.14 -1.94 -18.12
CA GLY A 123 -7.27 -1.89 -17.21
C GLY A 123 -7.03 -1.03 -15.98
N TYR A 124 -8.12 -0.70 -15.30
CA TYR A 124 -8.11 -0.04 -14.00
C TYR A 124 -8.71 -0.97 -12.95
N SER A 125 -8.02 -1.11 -11.83
CA SER A 125 -8.44 -1.93 -10.69
C SER A 125 -8.37 -1.08 -9.43
N VAL A 126 -9.45 -1.03 -8.66
CA VAL A 126 -9.48 -0.33 -7.38
C VAL A 126 -10.04 -1.25 -6.31
N ALA A 127 -9.45 -1.22 -5.13
CA ALA A 127 -9.95 -1.88 -3.94
C ALA A 127 -9.78 -0.94 -2.74
N ILE A 128 -10.80 -0.90 -1.88
CA ILE A 128 -10.86 -0.07 -0.69
C ILE A 128 -11.39 -0.94 0.45
N GLY A 129 -10.53 -1.24 1.43
CA GLY A 129 -10.91 -1.94 2.65
C GLY A 129 -11.09 -0.97 3.82
N GLY A 130 -12.27 -0.91 4.40
CA GLY A 130 -12.54 -0.22 5.66
C GLY A 130 -12.55 -1.17 6.85
N TRP A 131 -13.11 -0.73 7.98
CA TRP A 131 -13.07 -1.45 9.25
C TRP A 131 -13.52 -2.90 9.12
N GLY A 132 -12.60 -3.85 9.35
CA GLY A 132 -12.83 -5.30 9.23
C GLY A 132 -13.31 -5.76 7.84
N GLY A 133 -13.17 -4.93 6.81
CA GLY A 133 -13.60 -5.21 5.46
C GLY A 133 -12.47 -5.71 4.58
N GLN A 134 -12.81 -6.56 3.63
CA GLN A 134 -11.88 -7.13 2.67
C GLN A 134 -12.37 -6.83 1.26
N ALA A 135 -11.56 -6.11 0.49
CA ALA A 135 -11.85 -5.72 -0.87
C ALA A 135 -10.82 -6.33 -1.83
N TYR A 136 -11.30 -6.99 -2.87
CA TYR A 136 -10.48 -7.60 -3.90
C TYR A 136 -10.96 -7.14 -5.27
N SER A 137 -10.03 -6.67 -6.11
CA SER A 137 -10.23 -6.50 -7.55
C SER A 137 -9.04 -7.09 -8.29
N GLY A 138 -9.30 -7.93 -9.29
CA GLY A 138 -8.24 -8.45 -10.14
C GLY A 138 -8.60 -9.69 -10.94
N GLN A 139 -7.61 -10.55 -11.19
CA GLN A 139 -7.74 -11.74 -12.04
C GLN A 139 -8.83 -12.72 -11.59
N PRO A 140 -9.02 -12.99 -10.28
CA PRO A 140 -10.13 -13.82 -9.78
C PRO A 140 -11.51 -13.17 -9.92
N GLY A 141 -11.57 -11.88 -10.25
CA GLY A 141 -12.78 -11.07 -10.27
C GLY A 141 -12.77 -10.00 -9.18
N VAL A 142 -13.97 -9.54 -8.81
CA VAL A 142 -14.19 -8.51 -7.80
C VAL A 142 -14.97 -9.11 -6.64
N GLY A 143 -14.54 -8.84 -5.40
CA GLY A 143 -15.13 -9.42 -4.20
C GLY A 143 -15.02 -8.51 -2.99
N CYS A 144 -16.11 -8.42 -2.23
CA CYS A 144 -16.22 -7.60 -1.03
C CYS A 144 -16.77 -8.47 0.11
N SER A 145 -16.09 -8.51 1.25
CA SER A 145 -16.51 -9.29 2.40
C SER A 145 -16.20 -8.58 3.72
N GLY A 146 -16.75 -9.09 4.83
CA GLY A 146 -16.56 -8.50 6.17
C GLY A 146 -17.31 -7.18 6.35
N GLY A 147 -16.62 -6.18 6.89
CA GLY A 147 -17.13 -4.82 7.10
C GLY A 147 -17.19 -3.98 5.82
N PHE A 148 -16.81 -2.70 5.89
CA PHE A 148 -16.83 -1.83 4.70
C PHE A 148 -15.80 -2.31 3.67
N ALA A 149 -16.24 -2.60 2.46
CA ALA A 149 -15.37 -2.97 1.36
C ALA A 149 -15.95 -2.44 0.04
N ALA A 150 -15.12 -1.88 -0.81
CA ALA A 150 -15.51 -1.47 -2.16
C ALA A 150 -14.41 -1.86 -3.14
N ALA A 151 -14.78 -2.42 -4.28
CA ALA A 151 -13.82 -2.75 -5.32
C ALA A 151 -14.45 -2.64 -6.70
N ALA A 152 -13.64 -2.33 -7.70
CA ALA A 152 -14.06 -2.30 -9.08
C ALA A 152 -12.90 -2.65 -10.01
N ASP A 153 -13.23 -3.27 -11.14
CA ASP A 153 -12.27 -3.63 -12.17
C ASP A 153 -12.89 -3.42 -13.56
N THR A 154 -12.28 -2.53 -14.35
CA THR A 154 -12.80 -2.15 -15.67
C THR A 154 -12.59 -3.22 -16.73
N THR A 155 -11.62 -4.12 -16.58
CA THR A 155 -11.38 -5.21 -17.52
C THR A 155 -12.45 -6.29 -17.40
N SER A 156 -12.96 -6.57 -16.19
CA SER A 156 -14.09 -7.49 -16.01
C SER A 156 -15.45 -6.78 -16.06
N GLY A 157 -15.49 -5.44 -15.98
CA GLY A 157 -16.73 -4.67 -15.86
C GLY A 157 -17.48 -4.93 -14.55
N LYS A 158 -16.76 -5.43 -13.54
CA LYS A 158 -17.34 -5.85 -12.26
C LYS A 158 -17.03 -4.85 -11.16
N ALA A 159 -17.97 -4.71 -10.23
CA ALA A 159 -17.83 -3.91 -9.03
C ALA A 159 -18.51 -4.60 -7.86
N CYS A 160 -18.04 -4.31 -6.65
CA CYS A 160 -18.73 -4.66 -5.42
C CYS A 160 -18.66 -3.52 -4.41
N LEU A 161 -19.68 -3.45 -3.56
CA LEU A 161 -19.76 -2.58 -2.41
C LEU A 161 -20.45 -3.32 -1.27
N LYS A 162 -19.77 -3.40 -0.13
CA LYS A 162 -20.32 -3.92 1.10
C LYS A 162 -20.22 -2.86 2.18
N TYR A 163 -21.33 -2.60 2.87
CA TYR A 163 -21.38 -1.71 4.02
C TYR A 163 -22.50 -2.13 4.96
N GLY A 164 -22.15 -2.71 6.10
CA GLY A 164 -23.14 -3.27 7.03
C GLY A 164 -23.93 -4.40 6.37
N SER A 165 -25.25 -4.24 6.29
CA SER A 165 -26.16 -5.19 5.61
C SER A 165 -26.27 -4.96 4.10
N ILE A 166 -25.74 -3.86 3.57
CA ILE A 166 -25.76 -3.56 2.14
C ILE A 166 -24.65 -4.38 1.47
N ASP A 167 -25.03 -5.13 0.44
CA ASP A 167 -24.14 -5.91 -0.41
C ASP A 167 -24.59 -5.73 -1.87
N LEU A 168 -23.83 -4.95 -2.63
CA LEU A 168 -24.05 -4.69 -4.05
C LEU A 168 -22.91 -5.32 -4.84
N HIS A 169 -23.23 -6.05 -5.90
CA HIS A 169 -22.23 -6.63 -6.80
C HIS A 169 -22.82 -6.86 -8.19
N ASN A 170 -21.95 -6.95 -9.21
CA ASN A 170 -22.30 -7.40 -10.56
C ASN A 170 -21.25 -8.34 -11.17
#